data_AF-A0A1X0J7F6-F1
#
_entry.id   AF-A0A1X0J7F6-F1
#
_cell.length_a   1.000
_cell.length_b   1.000
_cell.length_c   1.000
_cell.angle_alpha   90.00
_cell.angle_beta   90.00
_cell.angle_gamma   90.00
#
_symmetry.space_group_name_H-M   'P 1'
#
loop_
_entity.id
_entity.type
_entity.pdbx_description
1 polymer ?
#
loop_
_entity_poly.entity_id
_entity_poly.type
_entity_poly.pdbx_seq_one_letter_code
_entity_poly.pdbx_strand_id
1 'polypeptide(L)'
;MGTAVVTHQGRRFTVETYVDPYPGKAATDRIGWTETCGRCGGSGIFTWWTSTGQAGGTCFGCDGAGRVSRSRAVSMFRRDARLEALFREHGQQLADEAAAAAQAAETTRRAAEFDWAWEAAHAEQERRAGLNNTPAGTEGERLRDLEASVTVSAGFERTGYTGHTEYVKIVVFTLETGQVLMCKGTAGCLYDVGRGDRVKLTGTVCGTGMYRGQLQTVLQRPKITVIERGDAGDAGR
;
A
#
# COMPACT_ATOMS: atom_id res chain seq x y z
N MET A 1 16.44 46.40 -23.23
CA MET A 1 16.22 45.51 -22.07
C MET A 1 15.90 46.40 -20.89
N GLY A 2 14.92 46.01 -20.07
CA GLY A 2 14.51 46.80 -18.92
C GLY A 2 14.33 45.92 -17.70
N THR A 3 14.66 46.46 -16.53
CA THR A 3 14.43 45.76 -15.26
C THR A 3 12.93 45.66 -14.98
N ALA A 4 12.45 44.48 -14.58
CA ALA A 4 11.07 44.27 -14.15
C ALA A 4 11.02 43.51 -12.82
N VAL A 5 9.95 43.70 -12.06
CA VAL A 5 9.70 42.95 -10.82
C VAL A 5 8.60 41.93 -11.07
N VAL A 6 8.90 40.66 -10.77
CA VAL A 6 7.99 39.52 -10.96
C VAL A 6 7.73 38.87 -9.62
N THR A 7 6.47 38.59 -9.32
CA THR A 7 6.11 37.81 -8.12
C THR A 7 5.85 36.37 -8.52
N HIS A 8 6.57 35.43 -7.92
CA HIS A 8 6.42 34.00 -8.16
C HIS A 8 6.44 33.25 -6.83
N GLN A 9 5.44 32.40 -6.59
CA GLN A 9 5.28 31.62 -5.35
C GLN A 9 5.41 32.47 -4.07
N GLY A 10 4.83 33.68 -4.07
CA GLY A 10 4.85 34.61 -2.93
C GLY A 10 6.16 35.40 -2.74
N ARG A 11 7.20 35.14 -3.55
CA ARG A 11 8.48 35.87 -3.51
C ARG A 11 8.57 36.86 -4.68
N ARG A 12 9.26 37.98 -4.46
CA ARG A 12 9.52 39.02 -5.47
C ARG A 12 10.92 38.84 -6.03
N PHE A 13 11.03 38.83 -7.35
CA PHE A 13 12.28 38.72 -8.10
C PHE A 13 12.44 39.94 -8.99
N THR A 14 13.64 40.50 -9.01
CA THR A 14 14.03 41.49 -10.02
C THR A 14 14.64 40.75 -11.19
N VAL A 15 14.14 41.00 -12.40
CA VAL A 15 14.65 40.43 -13.65
C VAL A 15 15.22 41.52 -14.53
N GLU A 16 16.40 41.32 -15.09
CA GLU A 16 17.12 42.33 -15.88
C GLU A 16 16.98 42.11 -17.40
N THR A 17 16.73 40.87 -17.81
CA THR A 17 16.63 40.45 -19.22
C THR A 17 15.22 40.59 -19.80
N TYR A 18 14.31 41.26 -19.08
CA TYR A 18 12.96 41.48 -19.58
C TYR A 18 12.95 42.41 -20.80
N VAL A 19 12.19 41.99 -21.81
CA VAL A 19 11.92 42.75 -23.03
C VAL A 19 10.41 42.79 -23.22
N ASP A 20 9.85 44.00 -23.37
CA ASP A 20 8.43 44.15 -23.69
C ASP A 20 8.16 43.66 -25.11
N PRO A 21 7.36 42.60 -25.32
CA PRO A 21 7.09 42.07 -26.66
C PRO A 21 6.28 43.04 -27.53
N TYR A 22 5.57 44.00 -26.94
CA TYR A 22 4.72 44.96 -27.65
C TYR A 22 4.91 46.38 -27.11
N PRO A 23 6.07 47.01 -27.39
CA PRO A 23 6.36 48.36 -26.91
C PRO A 23 5.35 49.36 -27.50
N GLY A 24 4.93 50.33 -26.69
CA GLY A 24 4.00 51.38 -27.10
C GLY A 24 2.52 50.99 -27.17
N LYS A 25 2.17 49.71 -26.96
CA LYS A 25 0.76 49.27 -26.88
C LYS A 25 0.23 49.30 -25.44
N ALA A 26 -1.05 49.65 -25.30
CA ALA A 26 -1.74 49.61 -24.02
C ALA A 26 -1.94 48.16 -23.55
N ALA A 27 -2.03 47.94 -22.24
CA ALA A 27 -2.18 46.60 -21.67
C ALA A 27 -3.49 45.91 -22.10
N THR A 28 -4.52 46.70 -22.40
CA THR A 28 -5.85 46.26 -22.85
C THR A 28 -5.91 45.98 -24.35
N ASP A 29 -4.92 46.42 -25.13
CA ASP A 29 -4.88 46.19 -26.56
C ASP A 29 -4.85 44.68 -26.85
N ARG A 30 -5.57 44.27 -27.90
CA ARG A 30 -5.59 42.87 -28.34
C ARG A 30 -4.68 42.69 -29.53
N ILE A 31 -3.79 41.72 -29.42
CA ILE A 31 -2.99 41.25 -30.56
C ILE A 31 -3.77 40.09 -31.19
N GLY A 32 -4.19 40.28 -32.43
CA GLY A 32 -4.77 39.23 -33.25
C GLY A 32 -3.69 38.51 -34.04
N TRP A 33 -3.77 37.19 -34.11
CA TRP A 33 -2.96 36.40 -35.03
C TRP A 33 -3.80 35.27 -35.61
N THR A 34 -3.42 34.84 -36.80
CA THR A 34 -4.02 33.69 -37.47
C THR A 34 -3.01 32.57 -37.46
N GLU A 35 -3.40 31.41 -36.93
CA GLU A 35 -2.57 30.22 -36.92
C GLU A 35 -3.24 29.10 -37.70
N THR A 36 -2.43 28.14 -38.13
CA THR A 36 -2.91 26.90 -38.73
C THR A 36 -3.80 26.17 -37.73
N CYS A 37 -4.98 25.72 -38.16
CA CYS A 37 -5.88 24.98 -37.29
C CYS A 37 -5.22 23.68 -36.83
N GLY A 38 -4.85 23.58 -35.55
CA GLY A 38 -4.18 22.40 -34.99
C GLY A 38 -4.99 21.11 -35.08
N ARG A 39 -6.31 21.20 -35.30
CA ARG A 39 -7.19 20.04 -35.42
C ARG A 39 -7.12 19.37 -36.79
N CYS A 40 -7.05 20.14 -37.88
CA CYS A 40 -6.92 19.60 -39.25
C CYS A 40 -5.52 19.76 -39.84
N GLY A 41 -4.57 20.33 -39.10
CA GLY A 41 -3.23 20.62 -39.60
C GLY A 41 -3.20 21.65 -40.73
N GLY A 42 -4.29 22.41 -40.93
CA GLY A 42 -4.37 23.44 -41.97
C GLY A 42 -5.15 23.07 -43.22
N SER A 43 -5.56 21.81 -43.36
CA SER A 43 -6.26 21.34 -44.56
C SER A 43 -7.70 21.82 -44.68
N GLY A 44 -8.30 22.30 -43.58
CA GLY A 44 -9.74 22.55 -43.50
C GLY A 44 -10.57 21.27 -43.37
N ILE A 45 -9.96 20.09 -43.49
CA ILE A 45 -10.62 18.79 -43.45
C ILE A 45 -10.07 17.99 -42.27
N PHE A 46 -10.95 17.62 -41.34
CA PHE A 46 -10.60 16.69 -40.27
C PHE A 46 -10.74 15.27 -40.82
N THR A 47 -9.69 14.46 -40.70
CA THR A 47 -9.69 13.06 -41.15
C THR A 47 -9.75 12.13 -39.94
N TRP A 48 -10.45 11.01 -40.09
CA TRP A 48 -10.56 9.97 -39.07
C TRP A 48 -10.68 8.59 -39.73
N TRP A 49 -10.34 7.54 -38.97
CA TRP A 49 -10.42 6.16 -39.44
C TRP A 49 -11.78 5.55 -39.10
N THR A 50 -12.37 4.87 -40.07
CA THR A 50 -13.58 4.05 -39.93
C THR A 50 -13.28 2.61 -40.31
N SER A 51 -14.24 1.70 -40.12
CA SER A 51 -14.11 0.29 -40.51
C SER A 51 -13.96 0.06 -42.02
N THR A 52 -14.28 1.07 -42.85
CA THR A 52 -14.21 1.00 -44.31
C THR A 52 -13.04 1.80 -44.91
N GLY A 53 -12.23 2.47 -44.07
CA GLY A 53 -11.05 3.22 -44.52
C GLY A 53 -10.94 4.60 -43.87
N GLN A 54 -10.23 5.51 -44.54
CA GLN A 54 -10.07 6.88 -44.07
C GLN A 54 -11.25 7.73 -44.56
N ALA A 55 -12.00 8.31 -43.62
CA ALA A 55 -13.05 9.28 -43.89
C ALA A 55 -12.57 10.69 -43.54
N GLY A 56 -13.25 11.70 -44.10
CA GLY A 56 -12.97 13.09 -43.80
C GLY A 56 -14.21 13.96 -43.90
N GLY A 57 -14.19 15.08 -43.20
CA GLY A 57 -15.25 16.08 -43.23
C GLY A 57 -14.74 17.46 -42.85
N THR A 58 -15.58 18.48 -43.07
CA THR A 58 -15.24 19.87 -42.73
C THR A 58 -14.78 19.98 -41.28
N CYS A 59 -13.60 20.56 -41.08
CA CYS A 59 -13.03 20.66 -39.75
C CYS A 59 -13.82 21.67 -38.92
N PHE A 60 -14.58 21.17 -37.95
CA PHE A 60 -15.39 21.99 -37.02
C PHE A 60 -14.58 23.04 -36.24
N GLY A 61 -13.27 22.82 -36.06
CA GLY A 61 -12.41 23.76 -35.34
C GLY A 61 -12.07 25.03 -36.12
N CYS A 62 -12.18 25.02 -37.45
CA CYS A 62 -11.93 26.18 -38.31
C CYS A 62 -13.03 26.41 -39.35
N ASP A 63 -14.12 25.65 -39.26
CA ASP A 63 -15.22 25.64 -40.21
C ASP A 63 -14.77 25.51 -41.68
N GLY A 64 -13.78 24.64 -41.93
CA GLY A 64 -13.24 24.43 -43.27
C GLY A 64 -12.20 25.45 -43.74
N ALA A 65 -11.97 26.54 -43.01
CA ALA A 65 -11.03 27.59 -43.42
C ALA A 65 -9.54 27.20 -43.30
N GLY A 66 -9.23 26.09 -42.63
CA GLY A 66 -7.86 25.63 -42.35
C GLY A 66 -7.07 26.52 -41.37
N ARG A 67 -7.62 27.67 -40.97
CA ARG A 67 -6.98 28.65 -40.10
C ARG A 67 -7.91 29.07 -38.97
N VAL A 68 -7.34 29.39 -37.81
CA VAL A 68 -8.08 29.93 -36.67
C VAL A 68 -7.51 31.28 -36.28
N SER A 69 -8.39 32.27 -36.17
CA SER A 69 -8.03 33.60 -35.67
C SER A 69 -8.12 33.60 -34.16
N ARG A 70 -7.02 33.95 -33.50
CA ARG A 70 -6.96 34.13 -32.05
C ARG A 70 -6.68 35.58 -31.72
N SER A 71 -7.08 35.97 -30.51
CA SER A 71 -6.68 37.26 -29.96
C SER A 71 -6.33 37.12 -28.49
N ARG A 72 -5.32 37.85 -28.05
CA ARG A 72 -4.88 37.87 -26.66
C ARG A 72 -4.44 39.28 -26.28
N ALA A 73 -4.73 39.65 -25.04
CA ALA A 73 -4.38 40.97 -24.53
C ALA A 73 -2.86 41.10 -24.37
N VAL A 74 -2.31 42.29 -24.66
CA VAL A 74 -0.89 42.62 -24.49
C VAL A 74 -0.43 42.35 -23.05
N SER A 75 -1.30 42.58 -22.05
CA SER A 75 -1.01 42.28 -20.64
C SER A 75 -0.59 40.83 -20.40
N MET A 76 -1.19 39.87 -21.10
CA MET A 76 -0.85 38.46 -20.95
C MET A 76 0.50 38.13 -21.61
N PHE A 77 0.80 38.69 -22.78
CA PHE A 77 2.11 38.53 -23.41
C PHE A 77 3.23 39.11 -22.54
N ARG A 78 3.00 40.28 -21.94
CA ARG A 78 3.95 40.89 -20.99
C ARG A 78 4.14 40.02 -19.74
N ARG A 79 3.07 39.40 -19.23
CA ARG A 79 3.16 38.47 -18.09
C ARG A 79 4.03 37.26 -18.45
N ASP A 80 3.78 36.65 -19.60
CA ASP A 80 4.54 35.47 -20.01
C ASP A 80 6.01 35.81 -20.28
N ALA A 81 6.30 36.94 -20.93
CA ALA A 81 7.68 37.42 -21.13
C ALA A 81 8.41 37.71 -19.81
N ARG A 82 7.70 38.20 -18.78
CA ARG A 82 8.26 38.37 -17.42
C ARG A 82 8.56 37.04 -16.75
N LEU A 83 7.67 36.06 -16.88
CA LEU A 83 7.89 34.70 -16.36
C LEU A 83 9.05 34.01 -17.08
N GLU A 84 9.14 34.16 -18.40
CA GLU A 84 10.25 33.62 -19.18
C GLU A 84 11.58 34.25 -18.75
N ALA A 85 11.65 35.57 -18.58
CA ALA A 85 12.83 36.25 -18.06
C ALA A 85 13.19 35.76 -16.64
N LEU A 86 12.19 35.57 -15.77
CA LEU A 86 12.37 35.00 -14.44
C LEU A 86 13.02 33.61 -14.50
N PHE A 87 12.47 32.70 -15.31
CA PHE A 87 13.00 31.34 -15.40
C PHE A 87 14.33 31.27 -16.14
N ARG A 88 14.62 32.23 -17.02
CA ARG A 88 15.94 32.33 -17.67
C ARG A 88 17.03 32.72 -16.68
N GLU A 89 16.75 33.66 -15.77
CA GLU A 89 17.73 34.17 -14.81
C GLU A 89 17.79 33.34 -13.51
N HIS A 90 16.62 32.99 -12.96
CA HIS A 90 16.48 32.38 -11.63
C HIS A 90 15.97 30.94 -11.70
N GLY A 91 15.75 30.39 -12.90
CA GLY A 91 15.13 29.07 -13.07
C GLY A 91 15.97 27.94 -12.47
N GLN A 92 17.30 27.99 -12.62
CA GLN A 92 18.17 26.99 -12.02
C GLN A 92 18.13 27.03 -10.49
N GLN A 93 18.22 28.23 -9.90
CA GLN A 93 18.07 28.40 -8.45
C GLN A 93 16.74 27.85 -7.94
N LEU A 94 15.63 28.19 -8.60
CA LEU A 94 14.29 27.69 -8.23
C LEU A 94 14.20 26.16 -8.36
N ALA A 95 14.82 25.58 -9.39
CA ALA A 95 14.86 24.13 -9.59
C ALA A 95 15.69 23.43 -8.49
N ASP A 96 16.85 23.99 -8.14
CA ASP A 96 17.73 23.45 -7.09
C ASP A 96 17.05 23.53 -5.71
N GLU A 97 16.40 24.65 -5.39
CA GLU A 97 15.62 24.82 -4.15
C GLU A 97 14.47 23.79 -4.08
N ALA A 98 13.74 23.60 -5.18
CA ALA A 98 12.66 22.61 -5.24
C ALA A 98 13.19 21.17 -5.11
N ALA A 99 14.31 20.84 -5.74
CA ALA A 99 14.96 19.54 -5.63
C ALA A 99 15.44 19.26 -4.19
N ALA A 100 16.06 20.25 -3.54
CA ALA A 100 16.49 20.14 -2.16
C ALA A 100 15.30 19.94 -1.20
N ALA A 101 14.20 20.67 -1.40
CA ALA A 101 12.98 20.50 -0.61
C ALA A 101 12.37 19.09 -0.80
N ALA A 102 12.36 18.56 -2.03
CA ALA A 102 11.88 17.21 -2.30
C ALA A 102 12.77 16.14 -1.64
N GLN A 103 14.08 16.30 -1.68
CA GLN A 103 15.02 15.39 -1.00
C GLN A 103 14.87 15.43 0.52
N ALA A 104 14.68 16.62 1.12
CA ALA A 104 14.41 16.77 2.54
C ALA A 104 13.09 16.09 2.96
N ALA A 105 12.04 16.22 2.15
CA ALA A 105 10.77 15.53 2.40
C ALA A 105 10.91 14.01 2.32
N GLU A 106 11.62 13.50 1.30
CA GLU A 106 11.85 12.06 1.12
C GLU A 106 12.68 11.47 2.26
N THR A 107 13.75 12.15 2.67
CA THR A 107 14.60 11.70 3.79
C THR A 107 13.82 11.65 5.10
N THR A 108 12.97 12.64 5.36
CA THR A 108 12.06 12.64 6.52
C THR A 108 11.09 11.45 6.48
N ARG A 109 10.50 11.17 5.32
CA ARG A 109 9.60 10.01 5.16
C ARG A 109 10.33 8.69 5.43
N ARG A 110 11.50 8.51 4.85
CA ARG A 110 12.32 7.30 5.04
C ARG A 110 12.77 7.11 6.48
N ALA A 111 13.13 8.19 7.17
CA ALA A 111 13.47 8.12 8.59
C ALA A 111 12.27 7.64 9.41
N ALA A 112 11.08 8.19 9.19
CA ALA A 112 9.86 7.75 9.87
C ALA A 112 9.47 6.29 9.57
N GLU A 113 9.63 5.85 8.31
CA GLU A 113 9.43 4.44 7.93
C GLU A 113 10.42 3.51 8.63
N PHE A 114 11.69 3.92 8.72
CA PHE A 114 12.74 3.16 9.40
C PHE A 114 12.47 3.06 10.91
N ASP A 115 12.12 4.17 11.56
CA ASP A 115 11.83 4.21 12.99
C ASP A 115 10.64 3.30 13.34
N TRP A 116 9.57 3.37 12.56
CA TRP A 116 8.41 2.47 12.73
C TRP A 116 8.78 0.99 12.54
N ALA A 117 9.56 0.68 11.50
CA ALA A 117 10.00 -0.68 11.23
C ALA A 117 10.93 -1.22 12.34
N TRP A 118 11.79 -0.36 12.89
CA TRP A 118 12.67 -0.67 14.00
C TRP A 118 11.87 -1.00 15.26
N GLU A 119 10.94 -0.12 15.66
CA GLU A 119 10.06 -0.34 16.81
C GLU A 119 9.24 -1.63 16.67
N ALA A 120 8.65 -1.87 15.49
CA ALA A 120 7.88 -3.07 15.22
C ALA A 120 8.74 -4.36 15.31
N ALA A 121 9.98 -4.31 14.81
CA ALA A 121 10.91 -5.42 14.90
C ALA A 121 11.32 -5.71 16.35
N HIS A 122 11.59 -4.67 17.15
CA HIS A 122 11.92 -4.81 18.56
C HIS A 122 10.75 -5.35 19.38
N ALA A 123 9.52 -4.86 19.16
CA ALA A 123 8.33 -5.38 19.82
C ALA A 123 8.10 -6.88 19.49
N GLU A 124 8.33 -7.30 18.24
CA GLU A 124 8.25 -8.72 17.86
C GLU A 124 9.38 -9.56 18.50
N GLN A 125 10.58 -9.01 18.64
CA GLN A 125 11.68 -9.68 19.35
C GLN A 125 11.36 -9.85 20.84
N GLU A 126 10.87 -8.81 21.51
CA GLU A 126 10.43 -8.89 22.91
C GLU A 126 9.30 -9.91 23.08
N ARG A 127 8.31 -9.90 22.18
CA ARG A 127 7.25 -10.91 22.18
C ARG A 127 7.82 -12.32 22.09
N ARG A 128 8.79 -12.57 21.20
CA ARG A 128 9.43 -13.89 21.06
C ARG A 128 10.27 -14.28 22.27
N ALA A 129 10.98 -13.33 22.87
CA ALA A 129 11.78 -13.56 24.06
C ALA A 129 10.92 -13.97 25.27
N GLY A 130 9.68 -13.47 25.35
CA GLY A 130 8.71 -13.86 26.38
C GLY A 130 8.05 -15.23 26.18
N LEU A 131 8.23 -15.91 25.04
CA LEU A 131 7.63 -17.22 24.79
C LEU A 131 8.44 -18.35 25.41
N ASN A 132 7.77 -19.24 26.12
CA ASN A 132 8.38 -20.49 26.55
C ASN A 132 8.53 -21.44 25.35
N ASN A 133 9.75 -21.52 24.83
CA ASN A 133 10.12 -22.37 23.70
C ASN A 133 10.74 -23.72 24.11
N THR A 134 10.58 -24.12 25.38
CA THR A 134 11.01 -25.44 25.85
C THR A 134 9.96 -26.49 25.49
N PRO A 135 10.32 -27.61 24.83
CA PRO A 135 9.36 -28.68 24.53
C PRO A 135 8.83 -29.30 25.83
N ALA A 136 7.55 -29.65 25.85
CA ALA A 136 6.88 -30.24 27.02
C ALA A 136 7.23 -31.73 27.25
N GLY A 137 8.11 -32.30 26.42
CA GLY A 137 8.56 -33.68 26.49
C GLY A 137 9.49 -34.04 25.35
N THR A 138 10.01 -35.25 25.37
CA THR A 138 10.88 -35.82 24.34
C THR A 138 10.08 -36.64 23.32
N GLU A 139 10.58 -36.77 22.09
CA GLU A 139 9.88 -37.55 21.06
C GLU A 139 9.72 -39.02 21.48
N GLY A 140 8.50 -39.56 21.32
CA GLY A 140 8.11 -40.89 21.79
C GLY A 140 7.64 -40.94 23.24
N GLU A 141 7.88 -39.91 24.04
CA GLU A 141 7.43 -39.83 25.43
C GLU A 141 5.91 -39.73 25.51
N ARG A 142 5.32 -40.43 26.49
CA ARG A 142 3.90 -40.36 26.77
C ARG A 142 3.64 -39.42 27.95
N LEU A 143 3.20 -38.21 27.64
CA LEU A 143 2.75 -37.22 28.61
C LEU A 143 1.37 -37.60 29.14
N ARG A 144 1.18 -37.52 30.46
CA ARG A 144 -0.04 -37.98 31.14
C ARG A 144 -0.62 -36.89 32.02
N ASP A 145 -1.95 -36.81 31.98
CA ASP A 145 -2.79 -36.00 32.88
C ASP A 145 -2.34 -34.53 33.01
N LEU A 146 -1.85 -33.95 31.92
CA LEU A 146 -1.43 -32.56 31.87
C LEU A 146 -2.65 -31.65 31.90
N GLU A 147 -2.69 -30.70 32.83
CA GLU A 147 -3.71 -29.67 32.87
C GLU A 147 -3.34 -28.54 31.91
N ALA A 148 -4.25 -28.24 30.98
CA ALA A 148 -4.00 -27.27 29.92
C ALA A 148 -5.27 -26.48 29.60
N SER A 149 -5.10 -25.25 29.10
CA SER A 149 -6.18 -24.46 28.51
C SER A 149 -6.17 -24.59 27.00
N VAL A 150 -7.35 -24.67 26.37
CA VAL A 150 -7.48 -24.72 24.91
C VAL A 150 -7.44 -23.30 24.35
N THR A 151 -6.36 -22.94 23.67
CA THR A 151 -6.18 -21.59 23.11
C THR A 151 -6.67 -21.49 21.67
N VAL A 152 -6.60 -22.58 20.91
CA VAL A 152 -7.13 -22.67 19.54
C VAL A 152 -7.91 -23.97 19.40
N SER A 153 -9.12 -23.90 18.83
CA SER A 153 -9.89 -25.06 18.37
C SER A 153 -10.44 -24.74 16.98
N ALA A 154 -9.71 -25.16 15.95
CA ALA A 154 -10.03 -24.89 14.55
C ALA A 154 -10.04 -26.21 13.75
N GLY A 155 -10.47 -26.17 12.50
CA GLY A 155 -10.38 -27.33 11.62
C GLY A 155 -10.49 -26.94 10.17
N PHE A 156 -10.12 -27.86 9.29
CA PHE A 156 -10.09 -27.65 7.85
C PHE A 156 -10.37 -28.97 7.13
N GLU A 157 -10.88 -28.87 5.92
CA GLU A 157 -11.13 -30.02 5.05
C GLU A 157 -9.86 -30.39 4.28
N ARG A 158 -9.60 -31.69 4.14
CA ARG A 158 -8.56 -32.23 3.26
C ARG A 158 -9.09 -33.42 2.49
N THR A 159 -8.46 -33.77 1.37
CA THR A 159 -8.68 -35.06 0.74
C THR A 159 -8.11 -36.17 1.64
N GLY A 160 -8.96 -37.09 2.07
CA GLY A 160 -8.60 -38.26 2.84
C GLY A 160 -7.93 -39.33 1.97
N TYR A 161 -7.33 -40.33 2.63
CA TYR A 161 -6.58 -41.39 1.96
C TYR A 161 -7.41 -42.21 0.95
N THR A 162 -8.72 -42.36 1.20
CA THR A 162 -9.66 -43.09 0.32
C THR A 162 -10.31 -42.20 -0.75
N GLY A 163 -9.87 -40.95 -0.90
CA GLY A 163 -10.39 -40.01 -1.92
C GLY A 163 -11.63 -39.20 -1.50
N HIS A 164 -12.18 -39.44 -0.30
CA HIS A 164 -13.27 -38.63 0.26
C HIS A 164 -12.74 -37.40 1.02
N THR A 165 -13.56 -36.35 1.14
CA THR A 165 -13.24 -35.20 2.00
C THR A 165 -13.29 -35.58 3.47
N GLU A 166 -12.19 -35.33 4.19
CA GLU A 166 -12.05 -35.55 5.63
C GLU A 166 -11.86 -34.20 6.33
N TYR A 167 -12.69 -33.89 7.34
CA TYR A 167 -12.52 -32.71 8.18
C TYR A 167 -11.54 -33.01 9.31
N VAL A 168 -10.41 -32.30 9.37
CA VAL A 168 -9.36 -32.46 10.38
C VAL A 168 -9.44 -31.34 11.40
N LYS A 169 -9.41 -31.70 12.68
CA LYS A 169 -9.37 -30.74 13.78
C LYS A 169 -7.91 -30.44 14.16
N ILE A 170 -7.64 -29.16 14.44
CA ILE A 170 -6.41 -28.67 15.06
C ILE A 170 -6.81 -28.05 16.41
N VAL A 171 -6.21 -28.56 17.48
CA VAL A 171 -6.39 -28.03 18.83
C VAL A 171 -5.04 -27.69 19.41
N VAL A 172 -4.89 -26.46 19.90
CA VAL A 172 -3.68 -25.99 20.57
C VAL A 172 -4.00 -25.80 22.04
N PHE A 173 -3.14 -26.34 22.89
CA PHE A 173 -3.24 -26.29 24.33
C PHE A 173 -2.05 -25.52 24.90
N THR A 174 -2.30 -24.76 25.96
CA THR A 174 -1.28 -24.03 26.70
C THR A 174 -1.25 -24.53 28.13
N LEU A 175 -0.07 -24.99 28.56
CA LEU A 175 0.16 -25.37 29.96
C LEU A 175 0.34 -24.13 30.82
N GLU A 176 0.18 -24.26 32.14
CA GLU A 176 0.45 -23.16 33.08
C GLU A 176 1.91 -22.68 33.02
N THR A 177 2.83 -23.58 32.64
CA THR A 177 4.25 -23.26 32.42
C THR A 177 4.50 -22.41 31.16
N GLY A 178 3.48 -22.15 30.35
CA GLY A 178 3.56 -21.41 29.09
C GLY A 178 3.98 -22.26 27.88
N GLN A 179 4.28 -23.54 28.09
CA GLN A 179 4.59 -24.47 27.00
C GLN A 179 3.33 -24.75 26.17
N VAL A 180 3.51 -24.92 24.85
CA VAL A 180 2.39 -25.14 23.93
C VAL A 180 2.42 -26.54 23.37
N LEU A 181 1.25 -27.18 23.40
CA LEU A 181 1.00 -28.50 22.84
C LEU A 181 0.04 -28.36 21.67
N MET A 182 0.22 -29.17 20.62
CA MET A 182 -0.69 -29.18 19.49
C MET A 182 -1.10 -30.61 19.14
N CYS A 183 -2.40 -30.81 18.98
CA CYS A 183 -2.97 -32.03 18.42
C CYS A 183 -3.63 -31.71 17.09
N LYS A 184 -3.35 -32.54 16.08
CA LYS A 184 -4.02 -32.47 14.78
C LYS A 184 -4.49 -33.87 14.38
N GLY A 185 -5.75 -34.00 14.01
CA GLY A 185 -6.28 -35.26 13.54
C GLY A 185 -7.80 -35.31 13.53
N THR A 186 -8.31 -36.52 13.43
CA THR A 186 -9.75 -36.83 13.37
C THR A 186 -10.23 -37.66 14.55
N ALA A 187 -9.47 -37.68 15.65
CA ALA A 187 -9.88 -38.34 16.89
C ALA A 187 -11.11 -37.63 17.49
N GLY A 188 -12.12 -38.40 17.89
CA GLY A 188 -13.38 -37.87 18.43
C GLY A 188 -13.21 -36.87 19.57
N CYS A 189 -12.27 -37.14 20.48
CA CYS A 189 -11.96 -36.26 21.62
C CYS A 189 -11.48 -34.85 21.23
N LEU A 190 -11.04 -34.62 19.99
CA LEU A 190 -10.66 -33.28 19.49
C LEU A 190 -11.88 -32.43 19.13
N TYR A 191 -13.02 -33.06 18.80
CA TYR A 191 -14.26 -32.37 18.46
C TYR A 191 -15.05 -31.97 19.69
N ASP A 192 -14.81 -32.63 20.82
CA ASP A 192 -15.50 -32.38 22.09
C ASP A 192 -14.98 -31.14 22.83
N VAL A 193 -13.94 -30.46 22.33
CA VAL A 193 -13.26 -29.34 23.00
C VAL A 193 -13.33 -28.03 22.22
N GLY A 194 -13.70 -26.97 22.93
CA GLY A 194 -13.79 -25.60 22.44
C GLY A 194 -12.63 -24.72 22.91
N ARG A 195 -12.46 -23.56 22.27
CA ARG A 195 -11.54 -22.53 22.77
C ARG A 195 -12.02 -22.04 24.13
N GLY A 196 -11.10 -21.90 25.09
CA GLY A 196 -11.40 -21.48 26.46
C GLY A 196 -11.60 -22.64 27.44
N ASP A 197 -11.79 -23.88 26.96
CA ASP A 197 -11.93 -25.04 27.85
C ASP A 197 -10.63 -25.32 28.64
N ARG A 198 -10.76 -25.72 29.90
CA ARG A 198 -9.66 -26.35 30.67
C ARG A 198 -9.80 -27.86 30.59
N VAL A 199 -8.71 -28.54 30.25
CA VAL A 199 -8.70 -29.97 29.97
C VAL A 199 -7.57 -30.70 30.67
N LYS A 200 -7.79 -31.98 30.97
CA LYS A 200 -6.72 -32.96 31.21
C LYS A 200 -6.37 -33.64 29.90
N LEU A 201 -5.10 -33.54 29.52
CA LEU A 201 -4.57 -34.01 28.27
C LEU A 201 -3.51 -35.09 28.51
N THR A 202 -3.69 -36.22 27.84
CA THR A 202 -2.70 -37.28 27.74
C THR A 202 -2.41 -37.53 26.26
N GLY A 203 -1.13 -37.64 25.89
CA GLY A 203 -0.73 -37.85 24.51
C GLY A 203 0.68 -38.37 24.41
N THR A 204 1.04 -38.91 23.25
CA THR A 204 2.44 -39.28 22.96
C THR A 204 3.05 -38.20 22.09
N VAL A 205 4.23 -37.70 22.45
CA VAL A 205 4.95 -36.72 21.64
C VAL A 205 5.42 -37.39 20.35
N CYS A 206 5.08 -36.81 19.20
CA CYS A 206 5.56 -37.26 17.89
C CYS A 206 6.55 -36.28 17.24
N GLY A 207 6.82 -35.14 17.88
CA GLY A 207 7.80 -34.17 17.42
C GLY A 207 7.49 -32.77 17.91
N THR A 208 8.20 -31.79 17.33
CA THR A 208 8.03 -30.37 17.63
C THR A 208 7.90 -29.57 16.33
N GLY A 209 7.14 -28.47 16.36
CA GLY A 209 7.01 -27.53 15.25
C GLY A 209 7.14 -26.09 15.73
N MET A 210 7.55 -25.18 14.84
CA MET A 210 7.60 -23.74 15.14
C MET A 210 6.41 -23.05 14.48
N TYR A 211 5.61 -22.30 15.24
CA TYR A 211 4.51 -21.53 14.71
C TYR A 211 4.49 -20.13 15.32
N ARG A 212 4.51 -19.09 14.48
CA ARG A 212 4.56 -17.68 14.91
C ARG A 212 5.65 -17.40 15.97
N GLY A 213 6.81 -18.03 15.84
CA GLY A 213 7.93 -17.88 16.77
C GLY A 213 7.78 -18.64 18.10
N GLN A 214 6.73 -19.44 18.26
CA GLN A 214 6.51 -20.31 19.41
C GLN A 214 6.74 -21.78 19.05
N LEU A 215 7.54 -22.48 19.85
CA LEU A 215 7.72 -23.92 19.75
C LEU A 215 6.47 -24.62 20.29
N GLN A 216 5.93 -25.53 19.48
CA GLN A 216 4.77 -26.35 19.79
C GLN A 216 5.20 -27.81 19.83
N THR A 217 4.91 -28.51 20.92
CA THR A 217 5.07 -29.97 21.01
C THR A 217 3.86 -30.65 20.36
N VAL A 218 4.09 -31.45 19.33
CA VAL A 218 3.02 -32.13 18.59
C VAL A 218 2.74 -33.46 19.27
N LEU A 219 1.47 -33.68 19.61
CA LEU A 219 0.99 -34.90 20.24
C LEU A 219 0.16 -35.74 19.28
N GLN A 220 0.34 -37.05 19.40
CA GLN A 220 -0.46 -38.08 18.76
C GLN A 220 -1.19 -38.94 19.80
N ARG A 221 -2.24 -39.63 19.35
CA ARG A 221 -3.10 -40.49 20.18
C ARG A 221 -3.63 -39.76 21.44
N PRO A 222 -4.25 -38.58 21.27
CA PRO A 222 -4.71 -37.78 22.38
C PRO A 222 -5.86 -38.45 23.13
N LYS A 223 -5.85 -38.34 24.45
CA LYS A 223 -6.98 -38.56 25.34
C LYS A 223 -7.21 -37.24 26.08
N ILE A 224 -8.43 -36.73 25.96
CA ILE A 224 -8.78 -35.40 26.46
C ILE A 224 -10.01 -35.54 27.34
N THR A 225 -9.97 -34.94 28.51
CA THR A 225 -11.10 -34.85 29.43
C THR A 225 -11.29 -33.40 29.80
N VAL A 226 -12.47 -32.85 29.52
CA VAL A 226 -12.80 -31.48 29.91
C VAL A 226 -12.99 -31.43 31.43
N ILE A 227 -12.21 -30.58 32.10
CA ILE A 227 -12.32 -30.31 33.53
C ILE A 227 -13.35 -29.20 33.74
N GLU A 228 -13.24 -28.15 32.93
CA GLU A 228 -14.06 -26.95 33.01
C GLU A 228 -14.32 -26.45 31.58
N ARG A 229 -15.57 -26.15 31.27
CA ARG A 229 -15.94 -25.55 29.98
C ARG A 229 -15.63 -24.06 30.04
N GLY A 230 -15.03 -23.52 28.98
CA GLY A 230 -14.92 -22.08 28.84
C GLY A 230 -16.30 -21.45 28.75
N ASP A 231 -16.45 -20.22 29.26
CA ASP A 231 -17.68 -19.46 29.08
C ASP A 231 -18.03 -19.42 27.58
N ALA A 232 -19.26 -19.78 27.24
CA ALA A 232 -19.80 -19.68 25.89
C ALA A 232 -20.04 -18.21 25.51
N GLY A 233 -18.98 -17.41 25.54
CA GLY A 233 -18.92 -16.07 24.98
C GLY A 233 -18.49 -16.18 23.54
N ASP A 234 -19.47 -16.02 22.64
CA ASP A 234 -19.31 -15.76 21.20
C ASP A 234 -19.24 -16.98 20.26
N ALA A 235 -20.28 -17.83 20.32
CA ALA A 235 -20.73 -18.56 19.13
C ALA A 235 -21.59 -17.61 18.27
N GLY A 236 -20.97 -16.68 17.54
CA GLY A 236 -21.76 -15.66 16.83
C GLY A 236 -21.05 -14.63 15.96
N ARG A 237 -20.14 -15.02 15.04
CA ARG A 237 -20.05 -14.51 13.64
C ARG A 237 -18.86 -15.05 12.88
#